data_AF-A0A1A8FT98-F1
#
_entry.id   AF-A0A1A8FT98-F1
#
_cell.length_a   1.000
_cell.length_b   1.000
_cell.length_c   1.000
_cell.angle_alpha   90.00
_cell.angle_beta   90.00
_cell.angle_gamma   90.00
#
_symmetry.space_group_name_H-M   'P 1'
#
loop_
_entity.id
_entity.type
_entity.pdbx_description
1 polymer ?
#
loop_
_entity_poly.entity_id
_entity_poly.type
_entity_poly.pdbx_seq_one_letter_code
_entity_poly.pdbx_strand_id
1 'polypeptide(L)'
;EYLENGLKKIVATSQMQPTYARQAFPCFDEPAMKAIFNVTIIHDPDTVALSNGKEKNSSLAVDSGVPVKVTTFEPTEKMSTYLLAFIVSDFISIESSTSNISIRIWARRTAIDNRQGDYALN
;
A
#
# COMPACT_ATOMS: atom_id res chain seq x y z
N GLU A 1 -2.47 13.93 4.13
CA GLU A 1 -3.24 14.07 5.39
C GLU A 1 -4.71 14.36 5.09
N TYR A 2 -5.60 14.06 6.03
CA TYR A 2 -7.03 14.38 5.94
C TYR A 2 -7.64 14.51 7.35
N LEU A 3 -8.87 15.02 7.43
CA LEU A 3 -9.64 15.07 8.68
C LEU A 3 -10.74 14.00 8.66
N GLU A 4 -10.89 13.28 9.78
CA GLU A 4 -11.98 12.35 10.03
C GLU A 4 -12.48 12.53 11.45
N ASN A 5 -13.76 12.88 11.61
CA ASN A 5 -14.38 13.17 12.92
C ASN A 5 -13.59 14.19 13.77
N GLY A 6 -13.01 15.21 13.11
CA GLY A 6 -12.18 16.24 13.77
C GLY A 6 -10.75 15.80 14.11
N LEU A 7 -10.38 14.55 13.85
CA LEU A 7 -9.03 14.03 14.04
C LEU A 7 -8.22 14.12 12.74
N LYS A 8 -6.99 14.59 12.84
CA LYS A 8 -6.04 14.61 11.72
C LYS A 8 -5.46 13.22 11.51
N LYS A 9 -5.61 12.68 10.30
CA LYS A 9 -5.10 11.39 9.87
C LYS A 9 -4.04 11.57 8.79
N ILE A 10 -2.99 10.74 8.84
CA ILE A 10 -1.86 10.79 7.91
C ILE A 10 -1.89 9.52 7.06
N VAL A 11 -1.61 9.70 5.77
CA VAL A 11 -1.44 8.61 4.81
C VAL A 11 -0.11 8.84 4.12
N ALA A 12 0.74 7.82 4.11
CA ALA A 12 1.88 7.78 3.22
C ALA A 12 1.46 7.03 1.96
N THR A 13 1.69 7.62 0.80
CA THR A 13 1.38 7.01 -0.50
C THR A 13 2.40 7.46 -1.52
N SER A 14 2.70 6.59 -2.48
CA SER A 14 3.63 6.86 -3.57
C SER A 14 2.91 7.41 -4.80
N GLN A 15 3.54 8.39 -5.47
CA GLN A 15 3.26 8.72 -6.86
C GLN A 15 4.58 8.74 -7.63
N MET A 16 4.89 7.65 -8.32
CA MET A 16 6.19 7.47 -8.98
C MET A 16 6.22 7.97 -10.43
N GLN A 17 5.04 8.18 -11.03
CA GLN A 17 4.96 8.61 -12.42
C GLN A 17 5.34 10.09 -12.60
N PRO A 18 6.14 10.44 -13.63
CA PRO A 18 6.82 9.53 -14.56
C PRO A 18 8.21 9.06 -14.08
N THR A 19 8.93 9.88 -13.32
CA THR A 19 10.36 9.68 -12.99
C THR A 19 10.67 10.02 -11.52
N TYR A 20 9.73 9.72 -10.63
CA TYR A 20 9.83 10.05 -9.20
C TYR A 20 10.17 8.84 -8.32
N ALA A 21 10.26 7.62 -8.88
CA ALA A 21 10.70 6.46 -8.09
C ALA A 21 12.07 6.70 -7.46
N ARG A 22 12.97 7.39 -8.18
CA ARG A 22 14.31 7.80 -7.70
C ARG A 22 14.31 8.71 -6.47
N GLN A 23 13.18 9.36 -6.15
CA GLN A 23 13.05 10.17 -4.93
C GLN A 23 12.76 9.31 -3.70
N ALA A 24 12.16 8.13 -3.88
CA ALA A 24 11.85 7.21 -2.80
C ALA A 24 13.03 6.27 -2.50
N PHE A 25 13.73 5.79 -3.54
CA PHE A 25 14.90 4.93 -3.39
C PHE A 25 15.82 5.03 -4.63
N PRO A 26 17.13 4.85 -4.49
CA PRO A 26 18.05 4.83 -5.63
C PRO A 26 17.71 3.71 -6.62
N CYS A 27 17.45 4.06 -7.88
CA CYS A 27 17.13 3.09 -8.93
C CYS A 27 17.42 3.61 -10.34
N PHE A 28 17.48 2.68 -11.30
CA PHE A 28 17.51 2.98 -12.73
C PHE A 28 16.11 3.35 -13.22
N ASP A 29 15.75 4.62 -13.05
CA ASP A 29 14.38 5.09 -13.17
C ASP A 29 14.02 5.51 -14.61
N GLU A 30 14.11 4.54 -15.52
CA GLU A 30 13.69 4.62 -16.91
C GLU A 30 12.71 3.49 -17.24
N PRO A 31 11.60 3.74 -17.98
CA PRO A 31 10.57 2.73 -18.20
C PRO A 31 11.06 1.41 -18.83
N ALA A 32 12.12 1.45 -19.64
CA ALA A 32 12.67 0.27 -20.30
C ALA A 32 13.49 -0.63 -19.35
N MET A 33 14.03 -0.08 -18.27
CA MET A 33 14.88 -0.79 -17.30
C MET A 33 14.06 -1.51 -16.25
N LYS A 34 13.28 -2.50 -16.69
CA LYS A 34 12.37 -3.26 -15.81
C LYS A 34 13.10 -4.23 -14.89
N ALA A 35 12.60 -4.38 -13.67
CA ALA A 35 13.11 -5.28 -12.64
C ALA A 35 11.99 -5.94 -11.83
N ILE A 36 12.37 -6.90 -10.98
CA ILE A 36 11.52 -7.49 -9.96
C ILE A 36 11.77 -6.73 -8.65
N PHE A 37 10.71 -6.31 -7.97
CA PHE A 37 10.81 -5.57 -6.72
C PHE A 37 10.39 -6.46 -5.55
N ASN A 38 11.21 -6.50 -4.50
CA ASN A 38 10.91 -7.15 -3.24
C ASN A 38 10.63 -6.05 -2.22
N VAL A 39 9.37 -5.88 -1.82
CA VAL A 39 8.94 -4.77 -0.97
C VAL A 39 8.73 -5.26 0.47
N THR A 40 9.28 -4.50 1.41
CA THR A 40 9.02 -4.62 2.85
C THR A 40 8.71 -3.23 3.38
N ILE A 41 7.65 -3.11 4.17
CA ILE A 41 7.21 -1.85 4.75
C ILE A 41 7.19 -2.00 6.27
N ILE A 42 7.91 -1.12 6.94
CA ILE A 42 7.87 -0.95 8.40
C ILE A 42 6.94 0.22 8.67
N HIS A 43 5.90 0.00 9.46
CA HIS A 43 4.85 0.98 9.70
C HIS A 43 4.27 0.87 11.11
N ASP A 44 3.45 1.84 11.50
CA ASP A 44 2.78 1.83 12.80
C ASP A 44 1.88 0.58 12.95
N PRO A 45 1.78 -0.02 14.15
CA PRO A 45 1.00 -1.24 14.37
C PRO A 45 -0.48 -1.14 13.99
N ASP A 46 -1.07 0.05 14.13
CA ASP A 46 -2.49 0.32 13.90
C ASP A 46 -2.81 0.69 12.44
N THR A 47 -1.82 0.66 11.54
CA THR A 47 -2.01 0.92 10.11
C THR A 47 -1.94 -0.37 9.29
N VAL A 48 -2.42 -0.28 8.05
CA VAL A 48 -2.21 -1.29 7.01
C VAL A 48 -1.16 -0.82 6.02
N ALA A 49 -0.40 -1.76 5.46
CA ALA A 49 0.53 -1.52 4.37
C ALA A 49 0.03 -2.24 3.11
N LEU A 50 0.06 -1.54 1.98
CA LEU A 50 -0.32 -2.06 0.67
C LEU A 50 0.85 -1.88 -0.30
N SER A 51 0.98 -2.81 -1.25
CA SER A 51 1.97 -2.78 -2.32
C SER A 51 1.44 -3.55 -3.54
N ASN A 52 2.22 -3.59 -4.63
CA ASN A 52 1.86 -4.32 -5.85
C ASN A 52 1.78 -5.84 -5.63
N GLY A 53 2.69 -6.39 -4.82
CA GLY A 53 2.70 -7.82 -4.49
C GLY A 53 1.66 -8.17 -3.42
N LYS A 54 1.25 -9.44 -3.36
CA LYS A 54 0.38 -9.93 -2.29
C LYS A 54 1.12 -9.90 -0.95
N GLU A 55 0.44 -9.56 0.14
CA GLU A 55 1.02 -9.68 1.48
C GLU A 55 1.43 -11.13 1.76
N LYS A 56 2.71 -11.32 2.09
CA LYS A 56 3.31 -12.62 2.35
C LYS A 56 3.39 -12.92 3.84
N ASN A 57 3.79 -11.94 4.64
CA ASN A 57 3.89 -12.04 6.09
C ASN A 57 3.76 -10.66 6.73
N SER A 58 3.17 -10.61 7.92
CA SER A 58 3.10 -9.42 8.75
C SER A 58 3.32 -9.78 10.22
N SER A 59 4.27 -9.09 10.86
CA SER A 59 4.65 -9.36 12.25
C SER A 59 4.95 -8.08 13.00
N LEU A 60 4.61 -8.07 14.29
CA LEU A 60 5.05 -7.00 15.20
C LEU A 60 6.55 -7.15 15.49
N ALA A 61 7.24 -6.02 15.57
CA ALA A 61 8.65 -5.91 15.91
C ALA A 61 8.88 -4.65 16.74
N VAL A 62 10.14 -4.42 17.13
CA VAL A 62 10.58 -3.19 17.77
C VAL A 62 11.73 -2.63 16.94
N ASP A 63 11.58 -1.39 16.47
CA ASP A 63 12.62 -0.64 15.80
C ASP A 63 13.01 0.56 16.66
N SER A 64 14.29 0.62 17.04
CA SER A 64 14.84 1.72 17.86
C SER A 64 14.03 2.01 19.15
N GLY A 65 13.46 0.96 19.76
CA GLY A 65 12.64 1.03 20.98
C GLY A 65 11.15 1.36 20.74
N VAL A 66 10.74 1.55 19.49
CA VAL A 66 9.36 1.85 19.10
C VAL A 66 8.68 0.57 18.56
N PRO A 67 7.48 0.21 19.03
CA PRO A 67 6.70 -0.88 18.43
C PRO A 67 6.33 -0.56 16.99
N VAL A 68 6.64 -1.47 16.07
CA VAL A 68 6.33 -1.35 14.65
C VAL A 68 5.73 -2.64 14.14
N LYS A 69 5.06 -2.56 12.99
CA LYS A 69 4.61 -3.71 12.22
C LYS A 69 5.42 -3.78 10.92
N VAL A 70 5.97 -4.95 10.65
CA VAL A 70 6.78 -5.23 9.45
C VAL A 70 5.96 -6.10 8.53
N THR A 71 5.59 -5.54 7.38
CA THR A 71 4.80 -6.23 6.36
C THR A 71 5.66 -6.47 5.12
N THR A 72 5.75 -7.73 4.71
CA THR A 72 6.51 -8.18 3.53
C THR A 72 5.56 -8.64 2.44
N PHE A 73 5.90 -8.36 1.19
CA PHE A 73 5.09 -8.70 0.03
C PHE A 73 5.78 -9.74 -0.85
N GLU A 74 4.98 -10.50 -1.60
CA GLU A 74 5.49 -11.36 -2.68
C GLU A 74 6.23 -10.51 -3.72
N PRO A 75 7.27 -11.04 -4.39
CA PRO A 75 7.99 -10.33 -5.43
C PRO A 75 7.04 -9.90 -6.55
N THR A 76 7.25 -8.71 -7.12
CA THR A 76 6.49 -8.29 -8.29
C THR A 76 6.86 -9.11 -9.52
N GLU A 77 5.99 -9.13 -10.52
CA GLU A 77 6.41 -9.43 -11.90
C GLU A 77 7.43 -8.39 -12.38
N LYS A 78 8.14 -8.72 -13.47
CA LYS A 78 9.11 -7.78 -14.08
C LYS A 78 8.39 -6.53 -14.60
N MET A 79 8.59 -5.40 -13.93
CA MET A 79 7.85 -4.15 -14.19
C MET A 79 8.76 -2.92 -14.17
N SER A 80 8.25 -1.79 -14.65
CA SER A 80 8.95 -0.50 -14.65
C SER A 80 8.83 0.18 -13.27
N THR A 81 9.83 0.98 -12.89
CA THR A 81 9.89 1.70 -11.60
C THR A 81 8.69 2.62 -11.36
N TYR A 82 8.20 3.30 -12.40
CA TYR A 82 7.09 4.25 -12.28
C TYR A 82 5.74 3.63 -11.89
N LEU A 83 5.61 2.30 -12.00
CA LEU A 83 4.41 1.54 -11.61
C LEU A 83 4.48 1.00 -10.18
N LEU A 84 5.64 1.10 -9.51
CA LEU A 84 5.79 0.67 -8.14
C LEU A 84 4.92 1.56 -7.24
N ALA A 85 4.11 0.93 -6.41
CA ALA A 85 3.20 1.61 -5.51
C ALA A 85 3.29 1.03 -4.10
N PHE A 86 3.25 1.90 -3.09
CA PHE A 86 3.06 1.51 -1.70
C PHE A 86 2.22 2.54 -0.96
N ILE A 87 1.42 2.06 -0.01
CA ILE A 87 0.53 2.87 0.82
C ILE A 87 0.64 2.41 2.27
N VAL A 88 0.70 3.36 3.20
CA VAL A 88 0.50 3.13 4.64
C VAL A 88 -0.62 4.04 5.11
N SER A 89 -1.69 3.45 5.64
CA SER A 89 -2.89 4.18 6.06
C SER A 89 -3.69 3.40 7.11
N ASP A 90 -4.69 4.03 7.72
CA ASP A 90 -5.72 3.38 8.53
C ASP A 90 -7.01 3.07 7.74
N PHE A 91 -6.91 3.00 6.40
CA PHE A 91 -8.02 2.65 5.54
C PHE A 91 -8.50 1.22 5.80
N ILE A 92 -9.78 0.99 5.51
CA ILE A 92 -10.39 -0.34 5.53
C ILE A 92 -10.84 -0.69 4.12
N SER A 93 -11.13 -1.98 3.89
CA SER A 93 -11.56 -2.46 2.59
C SER A 93 -12.84 -3.29 2.64
N ILE A 94 -13.62 -3.20 1.57
CA ILE A 94 -14.56 -4.24 1.17
C ILE A 94 -13.88 -5.15 0.15
N GLU A 95 -14.23 -6.44 0.18
CA GLU A 95 -13.59 -7.47 -0.63
C GLU A 95 -14.61 -8.36 -1.33
N SER A 96 -14.28 -8.77 -2.56
CA SER A 96 -14.97 -9.81 -3.31
C SER A 96 -13.92 -10.74 -3.92
N SER A 97 -14.28 -12.01 -4.11
CA SER A 97 -13.41 -13.01 -4.74
C SER A 97 -14.09 -13.55 -5.99
N THR A 98 -13.44 -13.39 -7.14
CA THR A 98 -13.93 -13.91 -8.43
C THR A 98 -12.80 -14.67 -9.12
N SER A 99 -13.04 -15.91 -9.55
CA SER A 99 -12.07 -16.71 -10.31
C SER A 99 -10.67 -16.79 -9.67
N ASN A 100 -10.61 -17.02 -8.35
CA ASN A 100 -9.38 -17.05 -7.52
C ASN A 100 -8.61 -15.72 -7.42
N ILE A 101 -9.20 -14.61 -7.87
CA ILE A 101 -8.66 -13.26 -7.73
C ILE A 101 -9.45 -12.53 -6.63
N SER A 102 -8.73 -12.01 -5.65
CA SER A 102 -9.29 -11.13 -4.61
C SER A 102 -9.28 -9.69 -5.11
N ILE A 103 -10.44 -9.04 -5.10
CA ILE A 103 -10.63 -7.64 -5.47
C ILE A 103 -11.00 -6.88 -4.20
N ARG A 104 -10.26 -5.81 -3.91
CA ARG A 104 -10.46 -4.97 -2.71
C ARG A 104 -10.60 -3.52 -3.07
N ILE A 105 -11.61 -2.87 -2.50
CA ILE A 105 -11.77 -1.40 -2.56
C ILE A 105 -11.38 -0.84 -1.21
N TRP A 106 -10.25 -0.11 -1.17
CA TRP A 106 -9.73 0.53 0.03
C TRP A 106 -10.15 1.99 0.08
N ALA A 107 -10.71 2.41 1.21
CA ALA A 107 -11.04 3.81 1.45
C ALA A 107 -11.04 4.16 2.95
N ARG A 108 -11.26 5.44 3.24
CA ARG A 108 -11.49 5.91 4.61
C ARG A 108 -12.62 5.11 5.25
N ARG A 109 -12.53 4.86 6.55
CA ARG A 109 -13.54 4.10 7.31
C ARG A 109 -14.94 4.63 7.09
N THR A 110 -15.11 5.94 7.23
CA THR A 110 -16.38 6.62 6.99
C THR A 110 -16.94 6.44 5.57
N ALA A 111 -16.09 6.33 4.54
CA ALA A 111 -16.55 6.12 3.17
C ALA A 111 -17.05 4.68 2.96
N ILE A 112 -16.35 3.70 3.52
CA ILE A 112 -16.74 2.29 3.49
C ILE A 112 -18.01 2.04 4.31
N ASP A 113 -18.09 2.60 5.52
CA ASP A 113 -19.28 2.48 6.38
C ASP A 113 -20.53 3.08 5.72
N ASN A 114 -20.35 4.13 4.90
CA ASN A 114 -21.40 4.75 4.10
C ASN A 114 -21.62 4.06 2.72
N ARG A 115 -21.04 2.88 2.49
CA ARG A 115 -21.22 2.05 1.29
C ARG A 115 -20.82 2.74 -0.02
N GLN A 116 -19.90 3.70 0.04
CA GLN A 116 -19.45 4.45 -1.15
C GLN A 116 -18.53 3.62 -2.07
N GLY A 117 -17.98 2.50 -1.58
CA GLY A 117 -17.15 1.58 -2.35
C GLY A 117 -17.94 0.52 -3.12
N ASP A 118 -19.21 0.29 -2.80
CA ASP A 118 -19.97 -0.87 -3.27
C ASP A 118 -20.09 -0.92 -4.79
N TYR A 119 -20.26 0.23 -5.45
CA TYR A 119 -20.34 0.28 -6.91
C TYR A 119 -19.02 -0.10 -7.58
N ALA A 120 -17.87 0.24 -6.99
CA ALA A 120 -16.56 -0.10 -7.54
C ALA A 120 -16.19 -1.57 -7.33
N LEU A 121 -16.83 -2.26 -6.37
CA LEU A 121 -16.57 -3.68 -6.08
C LEU A 121 -17.37 -4.63 -6.97
N ASN A 122 -18.55 -4.21 -7.46
CA ASN A 122 -19.44 -4.99 -8.32
C ASN A 122 -19.11 -4.81 -9.80
#